data_AF-A0A1B6F626-F1
#
_entry.id   AF-A0A1B6F626-F1
#
_cell.length_a   1.000
_cell.length_b   1.000
_cell.length_c   1.000
_cell.angle_alpha   90.00
_cell.angle_beta   90.00
_cell.angle_gamma   90.00
#
_symmetry.space_group_name_H-M   'P 1'
#
loop_
_entity.id
_entity.type
_entity.pdbx_description
1 polymer ?
#
loop_
_entity_poly.entity_id
_entity_poly.type
_entity_poly.pdbx_seq_one_letter_code
_entity_poly.pdbx_strand_id
1 'polypeptide(L)'
;NVMKIPIAMVPFIVQLLLQVSFASYATFVLIDERNVLTAEIAFVAAALFNVMKIPIAMVPFIVQLLLQFFVSVKRINNFLNAEELEFGSVSHDKTRKEPLIIEGGTFSWDSEKAGCEVLRNITLKVQPGQLVAVVGAVGSGKSSLISAFLGEMDKISGYVNTNGKIAYV
;
A
#
# COMPACT_ATOMS: atom_id res chain seq x y z
N ASN A 1 -13.26 -0.14 11.98
CA ASN A 1 -14.10 -0.88 12.94
C ASN A 1 -13.30 -1.60 14.06
N VAL A 2 -12.07 -1.18 14.38
CA VAL A 2 -11.12 -1.95 15.24
C VAL A 2 -10.69 -1.18 16.50
N MET A 3 -11.34 -0.05 16.80
CA MET A 3 -10.95 0.81 17.92
C MET A 3 -12.13 1.05 18.86
N LYS A 4 -12.60 -0.04 19.46
CA LYS A 4 -13.27 -0.02 20.74
C LYS A 4 -12.65 -1.18 21.52
N ILE A 5 -11.52 -0.96 22.18
CA ILE A 5 -11.29 -1.73 23.41
C ILE A 5 -12.46 -1.29 24.28
N PRO A 6 -13.48 -2.13 24.48
CA PRO A 6 -14.69 -1.68 25.13
C PRO A 6 -14.26 -1.18 26.51
N ILE A 7 -14.78 -0.02 26.93
CA ILE A 7 -14.55 0.53 28.28
C ILE A 7 -14.83 -0.54 29.36
N ALA A 8 -15.62 -1.57 29.03
CA ALA A 8 -15.85 -2.79 29.79
C ALA A 8 -14.63 -3.71 30.04
N MET A 9 -13.50 -3.58 29.33
CA MET A 9 -12.27 -4.37 29.57
C MET A 9 -11.36 -3.76 30.64
N VAL A 10 -11.50 -2.46 30.91
CA VAL A 10 -10.76 -1.77 31.99
C VAL A 10 -11.00 -2.43 33.36
N PRO A 11 -12.24 -2.73 33.79
CA PRO A 11 -12.47 -3.44 35.06
C PRO A 11 -11.89 -4.87 35.05
N PHE A 12 -11.81 -5.54 33.90
CA PHE A 12 -11.22 -6.87 33.78
C PHE A 12 -9.70 -6.86 34.04
N ILE A 13 -8.99 -5.86 33.53
CA ILE A 13 -7.54 -5.67 33.77
C ILE A 13 -7.26 -5.39 35.25
N VAL A 14 -8.09 -4.53 35.88
CA VAL A 14 -7.96 -4.23 37.31
C VAL A 14 -8.19 -5.47 38.18
N GLN A 15 -9.20 -6.29 37.84
CA GLN A 15 -9.50 -7.52 38.54
C GLN A 15 -8.40 -8.58 38.41
N LEU A 16 -7.80 -8.72 37.22
CA LEU A 16 -6.71 -9.66 36.97
C LEU A 16 -5.48 -9.35 37.84
N LEU A 17 -5.15 -8.07 38.02
CA LEU A 17 -3.97 -7.65 38.79
C LEU A 17 -4.15 -7.86 40.30
N LEU A 18 -5.38 -7.76 40.80
CA LEU A 18 -5.71 -8.13 42.18
C LEU A 18 -5.56 -9.65 42.39
N GLN A 19 -5.98 -10.45 41.41
CA GLN A 19 -5.79 -11.91 41.46
C GLN A 19 -4.30 -12.29 41.41
N VAL A 20 -3.49 -11.62 40.59
CA VAL A 20 -2.03 -11.83 40.54
C VAL A 20 -1.37 -11.47 41.87
N SER A 21 -1.77 -10.36 42.48
CA SER A 21 -1.25 -9.95 43.80
C SER A 21 -1.62 -10.99 44.86
N PHE A 22 -2.89 -11.42 44.91
CA PHE A 22 -3.37 -12.45 45.83
C PHE A 22 -2.63 -13.78 45.65
N ALA A 23 -2.48 -14.25 44.40
CA ALA A 23 -1.73 -15.47 44.09
C ALA A 23 -0.27 -15.37 44.52
N SER A 24 0.37 -14.22 44.29
CA SER A 24 1.77 -13.98 44.69
C SER A 24 1.94 -14.05 46.21
N TYR A 25 1.04 -13.43 46.98
CA TYR A 25 1.07 -13.52 48.45
C TYR A 25 0.79 -14.94 48.97
N ALA A 26 -0.18 -15.64 48.36
CA ALA A 26 -0.48 -17.02 48.71
C ALA A 26 0.74 -17.93 48.45
N THR A 27 1.38 -17.80 47.28
CA THR A 27 2.60 -18.55 46.96
C THR A 27 3.76 -18.21 47.90
N PHE A 28 3.93 -16.93 48.26
CA PHE A 28 4.97 -16.51 49.20
C PHE A 28 4.85 -17.19 50.56
N VAL A 29 3.63 -17.26 51.10
CA VAL A 29 3.34 -17.92 52.39
C VAL A 29 3.43 -19.45 52.30
N LEU A 30 3.01 -20.04 51.18
CA LEU A 30 2.95 -21.51 51.02
C LEU A 30 4.29 -22.18 50.70
N ILE A 31 5.31 -21.42 50.25
CA ILE A 31 6.61 -21.97 49.85
C ILE A 31 7.49 -22.35 51.06
N ASP A 32 7.44 -21.59 52.15
CA ASP A 32 8.26 -21.83 53.34
C ASP A 32 7.50 -21.33 54.59
N GLU A 33 7.44 -22.15 55.64
CA GLU A 33 6.82 -21.81 56.92
C GLU A 33 7.50 -20.61 57.61
N ARG A 34 8.73 -20.26 57.20
CA ARG A 34 9.47 -19.09 57.67
C ARG A 34 9.04 -17.78 57.01
N ASN A 35 8.29 -17.84 55.91
CA ASN A 35 7.82 -16.66 55.20
C ASN A 35 6.59 -16.06 55.87
N VAL A 36 6.81 -15.20 56.86
CA VAL A 36 5.74 -14.47 57.53
C VAL A 36 5.36 -13.24 56.70
N LEU A 37 4.12 -13.19 56.22
CA LEU A 37 3.57 -12.02 55.53
C LEU A 37 3.31 -10.89 56.54
N THR A 38 4.29 -10.01 56.72
CA THR A 38 4.12 -8.81 57.54
C THR A 38 3.39 -7.71 56.76
N ALA A 39 2.79 -6.76 57.50
CA ALA A 39 2.15 -5.60 56.89
C ALA A 39 3.11 -4.80 56.00
N GLU A 40 4.38 -4.68 56.41
CA GLU A 40 5.43 -4.00 55.63
C GLU A 40 5.62 -4.64 54.25
N ILE A 41 5.80 -5.97 54.19
CA ILE A 41 5.98 -6.70 52.93
C ILE A 41 4.74 -6.56 52.05
N ALA A 42 3.54 -6.67 52.64
CA ALA A 42 2.28 -6.54 51.90
C ALA A 42 2.06 -5.13 51.32
N PHE A 43 2.36 -4.07 52.07
CA PHE A 43 2.20 -2.69 51.58
C PHE A 43 3.24 -2.33 50.52
N VAL A 44 4.50 -2.73 50.69
CA VAL A 44 5.57 -2.49 49.70
C VAL A 44 5.27 -3.23 48.39
N ALA A 45 4.90 -4.50 48.46
CA ALA A 45 4.52 -5.27 47.28
C ALA A 45 3.26 -4.70 46.60
N ALA A 46 2.24 -4.27 47.35
CA ALA A 46 1.05 -3.64 46.78
C ALA A 46 1.38 -2.33 46.04
N ALA A 47 2.32 -1.52 46.56
CA ALA A 47 2.81 -0.32 45.89
C ALA A 47 3.53 -0.65 44.57
N LEU A 48 4.40 -1.67 44.57
CA LEU A 48 5.09 -2.13 43.36
C LEU A 48 4.11 -2.66 42.31
N PHE A 49 3.14 -3.48 42.71
CA PHE A 49 2.09 -3.95 41.81
C PHE A 49 1.29 -2.80 41.22
N ASN A 50 1.00 -1.74 41.99
CA ASN A 50 0.32 -0.54 41.51
C ASN A 50 1.10 0.22 40.43
N VAL A 51 2.42 0.33 40.54
CA VAL A 51 3.27 0.98 39.52
C VAL A 51 3.35 0.14 38.24
N MET A 52 3.42 -1.19 38.35
CA MET A 52 3.52 -2.08 37.19
C MET A 52 2.21 -2.21 36.38
N LYS A 53 1.06 -1.79 36.92
CA LYS A 53 -0.25 -1.94 36.24
C LYS A 53 -0.28 -1.27 34.88
N ILE A 54 0.26 -0.05 34.80
CA ILE A 54 0.19 0.77 33.59
C ILE A 54 1.04 0.15 32.48
N PRO A 55 2.34 -0.18 32.68
CA PRO A 55 3.13 -0.86 31.66
C PRO A 55 2.53 -2.19 31.18
N ILE A 56 2.02 -3.03 32.11
CA ILE A 56 1.43 -4.33 31.76
C ILE A 56 0.18 -4.15 30.90
N ALA A 57 -0.68 -3.18 31.24
CA ALA A 57 -1.88 -2.88 30.45
C ALA A 57 -1.56 -2.32 29.06
N MET A 58 -0.38 -1.71 28.87
CA MET A 58 0.05 -1.16 27.58
C MET A 58 0.60 -2.22 26.62
N VAL A 59 1.10 -3.36 27.10
CA VAL A 59 1.70 -4.41 26.23
C VAL A 59 0.75 -4.87 25.12
N PRO A 60 -0.52 -5.26 25.38
CA PRO A 60 -1.44 -5.68 24.32
C PRO A 60 -1.72 -4.57 23.31
N PHE A 61 -1.79 -3.32 23.79
CA PHE A 61 -2.00 -2.15 22.95
C PHE A 61 -0.81 -1.89 22.01
N ILE A 62 0.42 -2.02 22.51
CA ILE A 62 1.63 -1.88 21.70
C ILE A 62 1.68 -2.99 20.64
N VAL A 63 1.35 -4.23 21.00
CA VAL A 63 1.28 -5.34 20.02
C VAL A 63 0.29 -5.02 18.91
N GLN A 64 -0.90 -4.51 19.25
CA GLN A 64 -1.88 -4.09 18.25
C GLN A 64 -1.35 -2.96 17.35
N LEU A 65 -0.70 -1.96 17.94
CA LEU A 65 -0.13 -0.84 17.20
C LEU A 65 0.97 -1.30 16.23
N LEU A 66 1.82 -2.24 16.65
CA LEU A 66 2.84 -2.84 15.80
C LEU A 66 2.22 -3.62 14.62
N LEU A 67 1.17 -4.42 14.86
CA LEU A 67 0.47 -5.13 13.78
C LEU A 67 -0.08 -4.15 12.73
N GLN A 68 -0.71 -3.07 13.16
CA GLN A 68 -1.23 -2.03 12.26
C GLN A 68 -0.12 -1.29 11.50
N PHE A 69 1.00 -1.04 12.18
CA PHE A 69 2.19 -0.44 11.58
C PHE A 69 2.74 -1.33 10.46
N PHE A 70 2.96 -2.63 10.72
CA PHE A 70 3.50 -3.54 9.72
C PHE A 70 2.60 -3.66 8.47
N VAL A 71 1.28 -3.74 8.65
CA VAL A 71 0.36 -3.77 7.51
C VAL A 71 0.41 -2.46 6.72
N SER A 72 0.47 -1.32 7.40
CA SER A 72 0.56 0.00 6.75
C SER A 72 1.87 0.15 5.97
N VAL A 73 3.01 -0.22 6.57
CA VAL A 73 4.32 -0.19 5.91
C VAL A 73 4.33 -1.12 4.70
N LYS A 74 3.78 -2.33 4.80
CA LYS A 74 3.65 -3.25 3.66
C LYS A 74 2.89 -2.62 2.49
N ARG A 75 1.78 -1.91 2.76
CA ARG A 75 1.00 -1.24 1.72
C ARG A 75 1.78 -0.10 1.06
N ILE A 76 2.49 0.70 1.84
CA ILE A 76 3.35 1.78 1.32
C ILE A 76 4.46 1.18 0.46
N ASN A 77 5.12 0.13 0.92
CA ASN A 77 6.16 -0.56 0.18
C ASN A 77 5.65 -1.11 -1.15
N ASN A 78 4.46 -1.72 -1.17
CA ASN A 78 3.88 -2.23 -2.41
C ASN A 78 3.54 -1.11 -3.40
N PHE A 79 3.10 0.05 -2.92
CA PHE A 79 2.79 1.19 -3.78
C PHE A 79 4.05 1.83 -4.35
N LEU A 80 5.08 2.04 -3.53
CA LEU A 80 6.34 2.68 -3.95
C LEU A 80 7.18 1.80 -4.88
N ASN A 81 7.01 0.47 -4.83
CA ASN A 81 7.67 -0.46 -5.74
C ASN A 81 6.72 -0.95 -6.86
N ALA A 82 5.57 -0.31 -7.07
CA ALA A 82 4.75 -0.61 -8.22
C ALA A 82 5.50 -0.23 -9.51
N GLU A 83 5.26 -0.97 -10.59
CA GLU A 83 5.87 -0.66 -11.88
C GLU A 83 5.42 0.73 -12.35
N GLU A 84 6.38 1.53 -12.81
CA GLU A 84 6.12 2.82 -13.42
C GLU A 84 6.12 2.66 -14.95
N LEU A 85 5.26 3.41 -15.62
CA LEU A 85 5.27 3.48 -17.08
C LEU A 85 6.63 3.97 -17.56
N GLU A 86 7.21 3.26 -18.53
CA GLU A 86 8.46 3.69 -19.14
C GLU A 86 8.25 4.99 -19.93
N PHE A 87 8.76 6.11 -19.40
CA PHE A 87 8.74 7.42 -20.07
C PHE A 87 9.47 7.44 -21.43
N GLY A 88 10.23 6.38 -21.76
CA GLY A 88 10.89 6.19 -23.06
C GLY A 88 10.08 5.40 -24.10
N SER A 89 8.85 4.99 -23.77
CA SER A 89 7.98 4.23 -24.70
C SER A 89 7.69 5.03 -25.98
N VAL A 90 7.58 6.36 -25.87
CA VAL A 90 7.42 7.29 -26.98
C VAL A 90 8.71 8.05 -27.27
N SER A 91 9.20 7.94 -28.51
CA SER A 91 10.36 8.69 -28.95
C SER A 91 10.00 10.15 -29.26
N HIS A 92 10.96 11.05 -29.08
CA HIS A 92 10.86 12.46 -29.44
C HIS A 92 12.02 12.89 -30.36
N ASP A 93 12.30 12.04 -31.35
CA ASP A 93 13.30 12.26 -32.37
C ASP A 93 12.85 13.38 -33.32
N LYS A 94 13.57 14.49 -33.27
CA LYS A 94 13.35 15.69 -34.10
C LYS A 94 13.85 15.53 -35.53
N THR A 95 14.61 14.47 -35.84
CA THR A 95 15.10 14.20 -37.21
C THR A 95 13.97 13.74 -38.12
N ARG A 96 12.88 13.20 -37.55
CA ARG A 96 11.68 12.83 -38.29
C ARG A 96 10.87 14.05 -38.68
N LYS A 97 10.42 14.07 -39.94
CA LYS A 97 9.62 15.17 -40.51
C LYS A 97 8.17 15.10 -40.06
N GLU A 98 7.66 13.89 -39.82
CA GLU A 98 6.30 13.62 -39.39
C GLU A 98 6.09 13.98 -37.91
N PRO A 99 5.10 14.82 -37.56
CA PRO A 99 4.80 15.14 -36.16
C PRO A 99 4.28 13.96 -35.34
N LEU A 100 3.59 13.01 -35.97
CA LEU A 100 3.03 11.82 -35.32
C LEU A 100 3.26 10.60 -36.22
N ILE A 101 3.94 9.58 -35.68
CA ILE A 101 4.22 8.34 -36.38
C ILE A 101 4.12 7.14 -35.44
N ILE A 102 3.47 6.08 -35.91
CA ILE A 102 3.49 4.74 -35.34
C ILE A 102 3.82 3.77 -36.47
N GLU A 103 4.77 2.86 -36.24
CA GLU A 103 5.15 1.81 -37.18
C GLU A 103 5.07 0.45 -36.48
N GLY A 104 4.12 -0.39 -36.91
CA GLY A 104 3.90 -1.74 -36.36
C GLY A 104 3.60 -1.75 -34.85
N GLY A 105 3.01 -0.69 -34.32
CA GLY A 105 2.82 -0.50 -32.88
C GLY A 105 1.75 -1.42 -32.29
N THR A 106 2.09 -2.13 -31.22
CA THR A 106 1.14 -2.93 -30.43
C THR A 106 1.14 -2.44 -28.99
N PHE A 107 -0.03 -2.11 -28.45
CA PHE A 107 -0.19 -1.45 -27.15
C PHE A 107 -1.23 -2.15 -26.26
N SER A 108 -0.93 -2.16 -24.97
CA SER A 108 -1.80 -2.70 -23.91
C SER A 108 -1.90 -1.72 -22.74
N TRP A 109 -2.95 -1.86 -21.93
CA TRP A 109 -3.06 -1.18 -20.63
C TRP A 109 -2.44 -1.99 -19.48
N ASP A 110 -2.09 -3.24 -19.76
CA ASP A 110 -1.53 -4.19 -18.82
C ASP A 110 -0.63 -5.12 -19.64
N SER A 111 0.68 -4.90 -19.57
CA SER A 111 1.69 -5.71 -20.27
C SER A 111 1.87 -7.10 -19.66
N GLU A 112 1.50 -7.31 -18.40
CA GLU A 112 1.66 -8.60 -17.72
C GLU A 112 0.61 -9.62 -18.19
N LYS A 113 -0.56 -9.15 -18.64
CA LYS A 113 -1.64 -10.01 -19.15
C LYS A 113 -1.51 -10.27 -20.65
N ALA A 114 -0.99 -11.45 -20.99
CA ALA A 114 -0.97 -11.94 -22.36
C ALA A 114 -2.38 -11.97 -22.99
N GLY A 115 -2.52 -11.39 -24.19
CA GLY A 115 -3.77 -11.35 -24.95
C GLY A 115 -4.68 -10.15 -24.67
N CYS A 116 -4.29 -9.23 -23.77
CA CYS A 116 -5.02 -8.00 -23.50
C CYS A 116 -4.64 -6.83 -24.43
N GLU A 117 -4.01 -7.09 -25.58
CA GLU A 117 -3.61 -6.02 -26.50
C GLU A 117 -4.85 -5.35 -27.12
N VAL A 118 -5.01 -4.06 -26.86
CA VAL A 118 -6.12 -3.24 -27.36
C VAL A 118 -5.83 -2.74 -28.77
N LEU A 119 -4.58 -2.34 -29.03
CA LEU A 119 -4.12 -1.87 -30.32
C LEU A 119 -3.09 -2.87 -30.86
N ARG A 120 -3.30 -3.35 -32.08
CA ARG A 120 -2.49 -4.43 -32.67
C ARG A 120 -1.96 -4.01 -34.03
N ASN A 121 -0.65 -4.06 -34.19
CA ASN A 121 0.06 -3.80 -35.45
C ASN A 121 -0.42 -2.53 -36.18
N ILE A 122 -0.56 -1.42 -35.44
CA ILE A 122 -1.01 -0.16 -36.01
C ILE A 122 0.16 0.52 -36.72
N THR A 123 -0.06 0.98 -37.94
CA THR A 123 0.87 1.84 -38.66
C THR A 123 0.14 3.09 -39.11
N LEU A 124 0.58 4.25 -38.62
CA LEU A 124 -0.03 5.55 -38.88
C LEU A 124 1.07 6.60 -39.05
N LYS A 125 0.97 7.43 -40.08
CA LYS A 125 1.88 8.54 -40.35
C LYS A 125 1.07 9.78 -40.66
N VAL A 126 1.22 10.83 -39.86
CA VAL A 126 0.55 12.12 -40.07
C VAL A 126 1.59 13.13 -40.55
N GLN A 127 1.33 13.78 -41.68
CA GLN A 127 2.22 14.81 -42.21
C GLN A 127 1.90 16.18 -41.60
N PRO A 128 2.88 17.10 -41.54
CA PRO A 128 2.65 18.47 -41.07
C PRO A 128 1.50 19.16 -41.80
N GLY A 129 0.62 19.85 -41.06
CA GLY A 129 -0.50 20.61 -41.63
C GLY A 129 -1.72 19.77 -42.04
N GLN A 130 -1.73 18.46 -41.75
CA GLN A 130 -2.89 17.61 -42.03
C GLN A 130 -3.91 17.64 -40.89
N LEU A 131 -5.20 17.71 -41.27
CA LEU A 131 -6.33 17.46 -40.37
C LEU A 131 -6.77 16.00 -40.53
N VAL A 132 -6.60 15.19 -39.47
CA VAL A 132 -6.90 13.76 -39.48
C VAL A 132 -8.04 13.47 -38.52
N ALA A 133 -8.99 12.63 -38.94
CA ALA A 133 -10.09 12.16 -38.11
C ALA A 133 -10.01 10.64 -37.93
N VAL A 134 -10.20 10.16 -36.70
CA VAL A 134 -10.25 8.73 -36.37
C VAL A 134 -11.70 8.35 -36.04
N VAL A 135 -12.27 7.43 -36.82
CA VAL A 135 -13.66 6.97 -36.67
C VAL A 135 -13.73 5.46 -36.48
N GLY A 136 -14.75 4.99 -35.78
CA GLY A 136 -14.95 3.57 -35.49
C GLY A 136 -15.98 3.31 -34.40
N ALA A 137 -16.46 2.07 -34.30
CA ALA A 137 -17.47 1.65 -33.33
C ALA A 137 -17.05 1.90 -31.88
N VAL A 138 -18.02 1.94 -30.95
CA VAL A 138 -17.73 2.03 -29.51
C VAL A 138 -16.86 0.85 -29.09
N GLY A 139 -15.79 1.10 -28.33
CA GLY A 139 -14.83 0.06 -27.93
C GLY A 139 -13.74 -0.28 -28.96
N SER A 140 -13.71 0.37 -30.13
CA SER A 140 -12.70 0.09 -31.18
C SER A 140 -11.27 0.61 -30.89
N GLY A 141 -10.97 1.07 -29.67
CA GLY A 141 -9.63 1.56 -29.30
C GLY A 141 -9.28 2.99 -29.72
N LYS A 142 -10.23 3.84 -30.12
CA LYS A 142 -9.96 5.24 -30.54
C LYS A 142 -9.28 6.07 -29.44
N SER A 143 -9.84 6.05 -28.23
CA SER A 143 -9.25 6.77 -27.09
C SER A 143 -7.90 6.18 -26.71
N SER A 144 -7.77 4.84 -26.74
CA SER A 144 -6.51 4.14 -26.53
C SER A 144 -5.44 4.57 -27.54
N LEU A 145 -5.79 4.80 -28.81
CA LEU A 145 -4.84 5.28 -29.81
C LEU A 145 -4.25 6.65 -29.43
N ILE A 146 -5.06 7.53 -28.84
CA ILE A 146 -4.59 8.83 -28.36
C ILE A 146 -3.68 8.64 -27.15
N SER A 147 -4.08 7.83 -26.17
CA SER A 147 -3.24 7.49 -25.00
C SER A 147 -1.91 6.84 -25.39
N ALA A 148 -1.86 6.03 -26.46
CA ALA A 148 -0.62 5.48 -26.99
C ALA A 148 0.35 6.55 -27.52
N PHE A 149 -0.16 7.63 -28.14
CA PHE A 149 0.67 8.77 -28.55
C PHE A 149 1.15 9.63 -27.38
N LEU A 150 0.38 9.68 -26.28
CA LEU A 150 0.74 10.37 -25.05
C LEU A 150 1.74 9.59 -24.19
N GLY A 151 1.96 8.30 -24.49
CA GLY A 151 2.81 7.42 -23.69
C GLY A 151 2.14 6.91 -22.41
N GLU A 152 0.81 6.93 -22.35
CA GLU A 152 0.03 6.43 -21.20
C GLU A 152 -0.25 4.92 -21.27
N MET A 153 0.11 4.26 -22.38
CA MET A 153 -0.07 2.83 -22.60
C MET A 153 1.28 2.12 -22.74
N ASP A 154 1.32 0.86 -22.33
CA ASP A 154 2.49 0.01 -22.50
C ASP A 154 2.68 -0.36 -23.98
N LYS A 155 3.87 -0.08 -24.50
CA LYS A 155 4.28 -0.45 -25.85
C LYS A 155 4.93 -1.82 -25.83
N ILE A 156 4.22 -2.84 -26.31
CA ILE A 156 4.73 -4.22 -26.41
C ILE A 156 5.72 -4.34 -27.58
N SER A 157 5.40 -3.71 -28.72
CA SER A 157 6.22 -3.78 -29.92
C SER A 157 5.99 -2.60 -30.84
N GLY A 158 6.91 -2.42 -31.79
CA GLY A 158 6.88 -1.37 -32.79
C GLY A 158 7.55 -0.07 -32.33
N TYR A 159 7.37 0.96 -33.14
CA TYR A 159 7.97 2.28 -32.94
C TYR A 159 6.88 3.36 -32.90
N VAL A 160 7.02 4.32 -31.99
CA VAL A 160 6.14 5.49 -31.91
C VAL A 160 6.99 6.72 -31.63
N ASN A 161 6.72 7.79 -32.37
CA ASN A 161 7.43 9.05 -32.22
C ASN A 161 6.49 10.24 -32.35
N THR A 162 6.69 11.23 -31.49
CA THR A 162 5.95 12.48 -31.50
C THR A 162 6.92 13.66 -31.47
N ASN A 163 6.67 14.66 -32.32
CA ASN A 163 7.53 15.83 -32.45
C ASN A 163 6.73 17.12 -32.15
N GLY A 164 7.28 17.95 -31.26
CA GLY A 164 6.65 19.20 -30.83
C GLY A 164 5.91 19.10 -29.50
N LYS A 165 5.01 20.05 -29.24
CA LYS A 165 4.16 20.07 -28.04
C LYS A 165 2.81 19.47 -28.37
N ILE A 166 2.29 18.62 -27.49
CA ILE A 166 0.98 17.99 -27.62
C ILE A 166 -0.01 18.73 -26.72
N ALA A 167 -1.22 18.98 -27.24
CA ALA A 167 -2.35 19.45 -26.45
C ALA A 167 -3.43 18.36 -26.47
N TYR A 168 -3.93 17.98 -25.31
CA TYR A 168 -4.96 16.96 -25.10
C TYR A 168 -6.12 17.55 -24.31
N VAL A 169 -7.35 17.23 -24.72
CA VAL A 169 -8.62 17.72 -24.14
C VAL A 169 -9.52 16.54 -23.84
#